data_AF-A0A318YJW1-F1
#
_entry.id   AF-A0A318YJW1-F1
#
_cell.length_a   1.000
_cell.length_b   1.000
_cell.length_c   1.000
_cell.angle_alpha   90.00
_cell.angle_beta   90.00
_cell.angle_gamma   90.00
#
_symmetry.space_group_name_H-M   'P 1'
#
loop_
_entity.id
_entity.type
_entity.pdbx_description
1 polymer ?
#
loop_
_entity_poly.entity_id
_entity_poly.type
_entity_poly.pdbx_seq_one_letter_code
_entity_poly.pdbx_strand_id
1 'polypeptide(L)'
;MRIASPAYSNNGSHIHLEGLEAFLQGVIPRAEATSNGIAQANIDISTSGVYADIQDGQIFHFTSLPRQVRLIYEIDESGDIGDTLVHAISPTTEHAEPTLFTQWTIQLLNPDDLAFTKLSRLQLHWKGSARFVGKLSAPSGGST
;
A
#
# COMPACT_ATOMS: atom_id res chain seq x y z
N MET A 1 -24.75 -4.72 -23.62
CA MET A 1 -24.69 -5.06 -22.19
C MET A 1 -23.75 -4.08 -21.52
N ARG A 2 -24.28 -3.04 -20.87
CA ARG A 2 -23.49 -2.05 -20.11
C ARG A 2 -23.48 -2.51 -18.66
N ILE A 3 -22.32 -2.87 -18.14
CA ILE A 3 -22.15 -3.10 -16.70
C ILE A 3 -22.12 -1.71 -16.08
N ALA A 4 -23.20 -1.35 -15.38
CA ALA A 4 -23.22 -0.16 -14.57
C ALA A 4 -22.22 -0.37 -13.42
N SER A 5 -21.14 0.41 -13.42
CA SER A 5 -20.30 0.57 -12.22
C SER A 5 -21.19 1.11 -11.11
N PRO A 6 -21.32 0.44 -9.95
CA PRO A 6 -22.09 0.97 -8.84
C PRO A 6 -21.48 2.29 -8.41
N ALA A 7 -22.34 3.29 -8.24
CA ALA A 7 -21.98 4.61 -7.77
C ALA A 7 -21.15 4.54 -6.48
N TYR A 8 -20.10 5.34 -6.45
CA TYR A 8 -19.19 5.56 -5.33
C TYR A 8 -19.96 5.73 -4.00
N SER A 9 -19.59 4.92 -3.01
CA SER A 9 -20.03 5.06 -1.62
C SER A 9 -19.71 6.48 -1.11
N ASN A 10 -20.74 7.30 -0.94
CA ASN A 10 -20.57 8.67 -0.43
C ASN A 10 -20.50 8.76 1.10
N ASN A 11 -20.59 7.64 1.84
CA ASN A 11 -20.70 7.64 3.30
C ASN A 11 -19.75 6.65 4.02
N GLY A 12 -18.76 6.07 3.33
CA GLY A 12 -17.71 5.24 3.94
C GLY A 12 -16.80 6.01 4.91
N SER A 13 -15.83 5.34 5.56
CA SER A 13 -14.99 5.94 6.63
C SER A 13 -14.14 7.10 6.14
N HIS A 14 -14.10 7.28 4.83
CA HIS A 14 -13.33 8.27 4.12
C HIS A 14 -11.82 8.15 4.37
N ILE A 15 -11.36 7.08 5.02
CA ILE A 15 -9.94 6.80 5.25
C ILE A 15 -9.46 5.79 4.22
N HIS A 16 -8.51 6.22 3.40
CA HIS A 16 -7.92 5.43 2.33
C HIS A 16 -6.41 5.36 2.45
N LEU A 17 -5.85 4.21 2.07
CA LEU A 17 -4.42 4.02 1.94
C LEU A 17 -4.02 4.19 0.47
N GLU A 18 -3.09 5.11 0.24
CA GLU A 18 -2.41 5.32 -1.03
C GLU A 18 -1.08 4.55 -0.99
N GLY A 19 -1.08 3.39 -1.64
CA GLY A 19 0.09 2.52 -1.76
C GLY A 19 0.50 1.81 -0.48
N LEU A 20 1.43 0.88 -0.63
CA LEU A 20 2.17 0.21 0.43
C LEU A 20 3.55 -0.13 -0.14
N GLU A 21 4.60 0.29 0.54
CA GLU A 21 5.98 -0.07 0.22
C GLU A 21 6.60 -0.82 1.38
N ALA A 22 7.49 -1.76 1.06
CA ALA A 22 8.05 -2.72 1.99
C ALA A 22 9.56 -2.84 1.79
N PHE A 23 10.32 -2.47 2.81
CA PHE A 23 11.79 -2.40 2.76
C PHE A 23 12.39 -3.39 3.75
N LEU A 24 13.28 -4.26 3.26
CA LEU A 24 13.96 -5.28 4.06
C LEU A 24 15.22 -4.67 4.67
N GLN A 25 15.28 -4.61 6.00
CA GLN A 25 16.39 -3.99 6.72
C GLN A 25 17.39 -5.05 7.22
N GLY A 26 18.66 -4.88 6.85
CA GLY A 26 19.75 -5.78 7.25
C GLY A 26 19.93 -7.02 6.38
N VAL A 27 19.21 -7.12 5.26
CA VAL A 27 19.56 -8.11 4.22
C VAL A 27 20.81 -7.63 3.48
N ILE A 28 21.67 -8.56 3.10
CA ILE A 28 22.88 -8.25 2.31
C ILE A 28 22.79 -8.99 0.98
N PRO A 29 23.03 -8.36 -0.16
CA PRO A 29 23.11 -9.03 -1.44
C PRO A 29 24.20 -10.11 -1.46
N ARG A 30 23.94 -11.21 -2.16
CA ARG A 30 25.00 -12.15 -2.49
C ARG A 30 25.90 -11.57 -3.58
N ALA A 31 27.17 -11.97 -3.57
CA ALA A 31 28.16 -11.46 -4.52
C ALA A 31 27.74 -11.72 -5.97
N GLU A 32 27.16 -12.88 -6.25
CA GLU A 32 26.64 -13.29 -7.55
C GLU A 32 25.43 -12.48 -8.05
N ALA A 33 24.69 -11.84 -7.15
CA ALA A 33 23.53 -11.01 -7.47
C ALA A 33 23.89 -9.52 -7.62
N THR A 34 25.14 -9.17 -7.36
CA THR A 34 25.61 -7.78 -7.32
C THR A 34 26.28 -7.40 -8.64
N SER A 35 25.94 -6.23 -9.17
CA SER A 35 26.57 -5.62 -10.35
C SER A 35 26.97 -4.19 -10.01
N ASN A 36 28.26 -3.87 -10.15
CA ASN A 36 28.83 -2.57 -9.75
C ASN A 36 28.53 -2.19 -8.28
N GLY A 37 28.55 -3.16 -7.37
CA GLY A 37 28.28 -2.95 -5.94
C GLY A 37 26.81 -2.79 -5.58
N ILE A 38 25.89 -2.98 -6.53
CA ILE A 38 24.44 -2.84 -6.33
C ILE A 38 23.72 -4.13 -6.73
N ALA A 39 22.75 -4.54 -5.93
CA ALA A 39 21.73 -5.52 -6.28
C ALA A 39 20.33 -4.88 -6.17
N GLN A 40 19.30 -5.61 -6.62
CA GLN A 40 17.91 -5.16 -6.54
C GLN A 40 17.09 -6.12 -5.69
N ALA A 41 16.22 -5.58 -4.85
CA ALA A 41 15.14 -6.34 -4.23
C ALA A 41 13.84 -6.13 -5.03
N ASN A 42 13.25 -7.23 -5.48
CA ASN A 42 12.01 -7.22 -6.25
C ASN A 42 10.87 -7.73 -5.40
N ILE A 43 9.91 -6.86 -5.07
CA ILE A 43 8.80 -7.20 -4.17
C ILE A 43 7.46 -7.04 -4.88
N ASP A 44 6.69 -8.12 -4.92
CA ASP A 44 5.26 -8.06 -5.26
C ASP A 44 4.43 -7.77 -4.02
N ILE A 45 3.52 -6.81 -4.14
CA ILE A 45 2.59 -6.42 -3.09
C ILE A 45 1.18 -6.56 -3.66
N SER A 46 0.36 -7.39 -3.03
CA SER A 46 -1.01 -7.63 -3.48
C SER A 46 -2.03 -7.51 -2.36
N THR A 47 -3.27 -7.16 -2.72
CA THR A 47 -4.40 -7.16 -1.79
C THR A 47 -5.19 -8.46 -1.91
N SER A 48 -5.85 -8.89 -0.84
CA SER A 48 -6.66 -10.12 -0.84
C SER A 48 -7.91 -10.06 -1.74
N GLY A 49 -8.31 -8.86 -2.17
CA GLY A 49 -9.61 -8.63 -2.80
C GLY A 49 -10.77 -8.57 -1.81
N VAL A 50 -10.52 -8.75 -0.51
CA VAL A 50 -11.50 -8.58 0.57
C VAL A 50 -11.20 -7.27 1.30
N TYR A 51 -12.22 -6.43 1.41
CA TYR A 51 -12.11 -5.09 1.95
C TYR A 51 -13.19 -4.87 3.01
N ALA A 52 -12.90 -3.99 3.96
CA ALA A 52 -13.87 -3.54 4.94
C ALA A 52 -13.79 -2.03 5.12
N ASP A 53 -14.94 -1.37 5.24
CA ASP A 53 -15.03 0.07 5.47
C ASP A 53 -15.96 0.35 6.66
N ILE A 54 -15.72 1.46 7.36
CA ILE A 54 -16.54 1.87 8.51
C ILE A 54 -17.48 2.98 8.08
N GLN A 55 -18.79 2.76 8.18
CA GLN A 55 -19.79 3.79 7.96
C GLN A 55 -20.73 3.83 9.17
N ASP A 56 -20.95 5.02 9.72
CA ASP A 56 -21.87 5.26 10.85
C ASP A 56 -21.62 4.32 12.05
N GLY A 57 -20.34 4.00 12.32
CA GLY A 57 -19.92 3.09 13.40
C GLY A 57 -20.13 1.60 13.12
N GLN A 58 -20.59 1.24 11.91
CA GLN A 58 -20.75 -0.13 11.45
C GLN A 58 -19.66 -0.52 10.44
N ILE A 59 -19.23 -1.79 10.47
CA ILE A 59 -18.23 -2.33 9.54
C ILE A 59 -18.96 -3.02 8.38
N PHE A 60 -18.72 -2.53 7.17
CA PHE A 60 -19.22 -3.09 5.93
C PHE A 60 -18.11 -3.87 5.22
N HIS A 61 -18.39 -5.11 4.87
CA HIS A 61 -17.45 -5.97 4.14
C HIS A 61 -17.86 -6.06 2.67
N PHE A 62 -16.89 -5.99 1.77
CA PHE A 62 -17.12 -6.14 0.35
C PHE A 62 -15.91 -6.78 -0.34
N THR A 63 -16.14 -7.32 -1.52
CA THR A 63 -15.10 -7.92 -2.36
C THR A 63 -14.89 -7.09 -3.61
N SER A 64 -13.65 -6.95 -4.05
CA SER A 64 -13.26 -6.38 -5.34
C SER A 64 -12.10 -7.19 -5.90
N LEU A 65 -11.68 -6.89 -7.13
CA LEU A 65 -10.51 -7.53 -7.71
C LEU A 65 -9.29 -7.29 -6.80
N PRO A 66 -8.52 -8.36 -6.47
CA PRO A 66 -7.19 -8.23 -5.91
C PRO A 66 -6.36 -7.27 -6.76
N ARG A 67 -5.65 -6.36 -6.10
CA ARG A 67 -4.64 -5.52 -6.75
C ARG A 67 -3.28 -6.20 -6.61
N GLN A 68 -2.40 -6.00 -7.57
CA GLN A 68 -0.99 -6.39 -7.48
C GLN A 68 -0.14 -5.27 -8.05
N VAL A 69 0.87 -4.84 -7.29
CA VAL A 69 1.85 -3.83 -7.68
C VAL A 69 3.26 -4.32 -7.38
N ARG A 70 4.23 -3.76 -8.10
CA ARG A 70 5.64 -4.09 -7.95
C ARG A 70 6.35 -2.95 -7.22
N LEU A 71 7.19 -3.29 -6.27
CA LEU A 71 8.21 -2.43 -5.66
C LEU A 71 9.59 -2.96 -6.07
N ILE A 72 10.47 -2.08 -6.54
CA ILE A 72 11.87 -2.40 -6.83
C ILE A 72 12.74 -1.32 -6.20
N TYR A 73 13.72 -1.72 -5.40
CA TYR A 73 14.72 -0.82 -4.83
C TYR A 73 16.11 -1.44 -4.84
N GLU A 74 17.11 -0.58 -4.80
CA GLU A 74 18.51 -0.95 -4.75
C GLU A 74 18.96 -1.30 -3.34
N ILE A 75 19.89 -2.26 -3.24
CA ILE A 75 20.58 -2.61 -2.02
C ILE A 75 22.07 -2.72 -2.35
N ASP A 76 22.92 -2.04 -1.58
CA ASP A 76 24.36 -2.11 -1.76
C ASP A 76 25.00 -3.32 -1.06
N GLU A 77 26.30 -3.52 -1.24
CA GLU A 77 27.07 -4.61 -0.62
C GLU A 77 27.06 -4.61 0.92
N SER A 78 26.76 -3.48 1.55
CA SER A 78 26.64 -3.36 3.00
C SER A 78 25.24 -3.71 3.50
N GLY A 79 24.26 -3.80 2.59
CA GLY A 79 22.84 -3.97 2.90
C GLY A 79 22.10 -2.64 3.09
N ASP A 80 22.74 -1.51 2.75
CA ASP A 80 22.10 -0.20 2.79
C ASP A 80 21.15 -0.05 1.60
N ILE A 81 19.96 0.47 1.88
CA ILE A 81 18.93 0.68 0.87
C ILE A 81 19.25 1.95 0.09
N GLY A 82 19.38 1.80 -1.23
CA GLY A 82 19.61 2.89 -2.18
C GLY A 82 18.29 3.42 -2.78
N ASP A 83 18.32 3.69 -4.07
CA ASP A 83 17.18 4.30 -4.77
C ASP A 83 16.01 3.33 -4.94
N THR A 84 14.79 3.86 -4.87
CA THR A 84 13.58 3.14 -5.29
C THR A 84 13.39 3.33 -6.79
N LEU A 85 13.52 2.25 -7.54
CA LEU A 85 13.44 2.24 -9.01
C LEU A 85 12.00 2.14 -9.51
N VAL A 86 11.15 1.41 -8.77
CA VAL A 86 9.72 1.28 -9.04
C VAL A 86 8.96 1.40 -7.73
N HIS A 87 8.11 2.41 -7.63
CA HIS A 87 7.27 2.65 -6.46
C HIS A 87 5.98 1.83 -6.51
N ALA A 88 5.55 1.29 -5.38
CA ALA A 88 4.29 0.53 -5.26
C ALA A 88 3.08 1.46 -5.04
N ILE A 89 2.92 2.44 -5.94
CA ILE A 89 1.82 3.41 -5.94
C ILE A 89 0.87 3.04 -7.09
N SER A 90 -0.43 2.99 -6.81
CA SER A 90 -1.45 2.73 -7.83
C SER A 90 -2.15 4.01 -8.26
N PRO A 91 -2.36 4.23 -9.58
CA PRO A 91 -3.35 5.19 -10.04
C PRO A 91 -4.73 4.83 -9.48
N THR A 92 -5.45 5.84 -9.01
CA THR A 92 -6.75 5.68 -8.32
C THR A 92 -7.92 5.44 -9.29
N THR A 93 -7.65 5.34 -10.59
CA THR A 93 -8.66 5.32 -11.66
C THR A 93 -9.24 3.93 -11.97
N GLU A 94 -8.53 2.85 -11.68
CA GLU A 94 -8.90 1.50 -12.16
C GLU A 94 -9.48 0.58 -11.08
N HIS A 95 -9.40 0.99 -9.82
CA HIS A 95 -9.71 0.12 -8.69
C HIS A 95 -10.08 0.95 -7.44
N ALA A 96 -10.78 0.36 -6.48
CA ALA A 96 -11.08 1.01 -5.19
C ALA A 96 -9.80 1.17 -4.35
N GLU A 97 -9.55 2.35 -3.79
CA GLU A 97 -8.42 2.56 -2.88
C GLU A 97 -8.57 1.64 -1.66
N PRO A 98 -7.51 0.90 -1.28
CA PRO A 98 -7.57 -0.03 -0.16
C PRO A 98 -7.89 0.73 1.14
N THR A 99 -8.82 0.17 1.90
CA THR A 99 -9.19 0.68 3.22
C THR A 99 -8.20 0.19 4.28
N LEU A 100 -8.24 0.75 5.49
CA LEU A 100 -7.33 0.42 6.58
C LEU A 100 -7.29 -1.07 6.94
N PHE A 101 -8.38 -1.81 6.70
CA PHE A 101 -8.52 -3.22 7.05
C PHE A 101 -8.19 -4.17 5.90
N THR A 102 -7.60 -3.65 4.81
CA THR A 102 -7.18 -4.48 3.68
C THR A 102 -6.08 -5.43 4.09
N GLN A 103 -6.24 -6.71 3.79
CA GLN A 103 -5.17 -7.68 3.93
C GLN A 103 -4.23 -7.59 2.74
N TRP A 104 -2.94 -7.48 3.03
CA TRP A 104 -1.86 -7.40 2.06
C TRP A 104 -0.98 -8.64 2.10
N THR A 105 -0.51 -9.06 0.93
CA THR A 105 0.55 -10.07 0.77
C THR A 105 1.77 -9.37 0.21
N ILE A 106 2.93 -9.59 0.84
CA ILE A 106 4.23 -9.07 0.42
C ILE A 106 5.10 -10.27 0.07
N GLN A 107 5.59 -10.31 -1.17
CA GLN A 107 6.39 -11.42 -1.69
C GLN A 107 7.69 -10.89 -2.28
N LEU A 108 8.83 -11.29 -1.71
CA LEU A 108 10.13 -11.11 -2.34
C LEU A 108 10.30 -12.16 -3.45
N LEU A 109 10.69 -11.69 -4.63
CA LEU A 109 10.70 -12.51 -5.86
C LEU A 109 12.06 -13.10 -6.18
N ASN A 110 13.12 -12.51 -5.63
CA ASN A 110 14.48 -12.99 -5.75
C ASN A 110 15.09 -13.26 -4.37
N PRO A 111 14.51 -14.18 -3.57
CA PRO A 111 15.04 -14.48 -2.24
C PRO A 111 16.44 -15.06 -2.29
N ASP A 112 16.77 -15.84 -3.31
CA ASP A 112 18.07 -16.49 -3.42
C ASP A 112 19.22 -15.49 -3.62
N ASP A 113 18.93 -14.29 -4.13
CA ASP A 113 19.90 -13.21 -4.35
C ASP A 113 20.33 -12.51 -3.05
N LEU A 114 19.61 -12.74 -1.94
CA LEU A 114 19.82 -12.06 -0.68
C LEU A 114 20.20 -13.03 0.45
N ALA A 115 21.06 -12.58 1.35
CA ALA A 115 21.36 -13.23 2.62
C ALA A 115 20.50 -12.63 3.74
N PHE A 116 19.63 -13.46 4.33
CA PHE A 116 18.71 -13.05 5.41
C PHE A 116 19.27 -13.25 6.82
N THR A 117 20.51 -13.71 6.96
CA THR A 117 21.11 -14.00 8.29
C THR A 117 21.18 -12.78 9.20
N LYS A 118 21.14 -11.58 8.64
CA LYS A 118 21.12 -10.30 9.34
C LYS A 118 19.79 -9.53 9.19
N LEU A 119 18.75 -10.15 8.60
CA LEU A 119 17.43 -9.53 8.49
C LEU A 119 16.93 -9.17 9.90
N SER A 120 16.70 -7.88 10.11
CA SER A 120 16.33 -7.34 11.42
C SER A 120 14.90 -6.81 11.45
N ARG A 121 14.40 -6.30 10.31
CA ARG A 121 13.10 -5.66 10.23
C ARG A 121 12.55 -5.67 8.81
N LEU A 122 11.24 -5.79 8.70
CA LEU A 122 10.47 -5.35 7.55
C LEU A 122 9.90 -3.97 7.86
N GLN A 123 10.31 -2.95 7.12
CA GLN A 123 9.81 -1.59 7.29
C GLN A 123 8.72 -1.32 6.25
N LEU A 124 7.54 -0.94 6.74
CA LEU A 124 6.37 -0.70 5.90
C LEU A 124 6.07 0.80 5.85
N HIS A 125 5.95 1.34 4.64
CA HIS A 125 5.62 2.74 4.39
C HIS A 125 4.30 2.79 3.62
N TRP A 126 3.40 3.67 4.03
CA TRP A 126 2.15 3.92 3.34
C TRP A 126 1.72 5.36 3.57
N LYS A 127 0.91 5.89 2.66
CA LYS A 127 0.30 7.20 2.83
C LYS A 127 -1.19 7.03 3.10
N GLY A 128 -1.66 7.53 4.23
CA GLY A 128 -3.08 7.57 4.55
C GLY A 128 -3.70 8.92 4.20
N SER A 129 -4.93 8.93 3.72
CA SER A 129 -5.74 10.15 3.61
C SER A 129 -7.11 9.94 4.24
N ALA A 130 -7.68 10.99 4.81
CA ALA A 130 -9.02 10.98 5.41
C ALA A 130 -9.85 12.15 4.83
N ARG A 131 -11.10 11.92 4.42
CA ARG A 131 -12.00 12.98 3.92
C ARG A 131 -13.26 13.13 4.78
N PHE A 132 -13.26 14.01 5.77
CA PHE A 132 -14.46 14.24 6.58
C PHE A 132 -15.50 15.07 5.83
N VAL A 133 -16.69 14.51 5.55
CA VAL A 133 -17.82 15.28 5.01
C VAL A 133 -18.66 15.80 6.18
N GLY A 134 -18.43 17.06 6.56
CA GLY A 134 -19.27 17.78 7.53
C GLY A 134 -19.90 19.02 6.91
N LYS A 135 -21.22 19.17 7.00
CA LYS A 135 -21.81 20.52 6.95
C LYS A 135 -21.34 21.26 8.19
N LEU A 136 -20.51 22.29 8.04
CA LEU A 136 -20.45 23.35 9.05
C LEU A 136 -21.84 23.97 9.12
N SER A 137 -22.64 23.56 10.10
CA SER A 137 -23.82 24.33 10.49
C SER A 137 -23.29 25.66 11.02
N ALA A 138 -23.53 26.74 10.28
CA ALA A 138 -23.31 28.08 10.79
C ALA A 138 -24.06 28.24 12.12
N PRO A 139 -23.48 28.92 13.13
CA PRO A 139 -24.20 29.17 14.37
C PRO A 139 -25.48 29.92 14.01
N SER A 140 -26.62 29.37 14.42
CA SER A 140 -27.90 30.05 14.35
C SER A 140 -27.80 31.31 15.20
N GLY A 141 -27.51 32.43 14.55
CA GLY A 141 -27.61 33.76 15.13
C GLY A 141 -29.06 34.02 15.49
N GLY A 142 -29.46 33.59 16.69
CA GLY A 142 -30.60 34.14 17.37
C GLY A 142 -30.24 35.58 17.74
N SER A 143 -31.02 36.53 17.27
CA SER A 143 -31.15 37.83 17.92
C SER A 143 -32.59 38.27 17.79
N THR A 144 -33.11 38.56 18.98
CA THR A 144 -34.42 39.03 19.41
C THR A 144 -34.95 40.22 18.62
#